data_AF-A0A523GMU2-F1
#
_entry.id   AF-A0A523GMU2-F1
#
_cell.length_a   1.000
_cell.length_b   1.000
_cell.length_c   1.000
_cell.angle_alpha   90.00
_cell.angle_beta   90.00
_cell.angle_gamma   90.00
#
_symmetry.space_group_name_H-M   'P 1'
#
loop_
_entity.id
_entity.type
_entity.pdbx_description
1 polymer ?
#
loop_
_entity_poly.entity_id
_entity_poly.type
_entity_poly.pdbx_seq_one_letter_code
_entity_poly.pdbx_strand_id
1 'polypeptide(L)'
;MTQRTTLIEPDELHEILGQPELVILDCRFSLQNTESGRDQYKTAHIPGAVYAHLEETLSSAVIPGVSGRHPLPVVIEIEQFLREAGVNQQSQIVAYDSSGSAFASRAWWVLKWLGHESVAVLNGGWQSWERVGFTIENESMVPERGDFRAEVVHDMLVDLADIDSVAADSDTL
;
A
#
# COMPACT_ATOMS: atom_id res chain seq x y z
N MET A 1 8.09 -19.64 -3.41
CA MET A 1 6.77 -19.44 -2.76
C MET A 1 5.77 -19.01 -3.79
N THR A 2 4.50 -19.35 -3.60
CA THR A 2 3.42 -18.86 -4.47
C THR A 2 3.18 -17.39 -4.15
N GLN A 3 3.40 -16.51 -5.14
CA GLN A 3 3.15 -15.07 -4.98
C GLN A 3 1.68 -14.81 -4.69
N ARG A 4 1.40 -13.84 -3.81
CA ARG A 4 0.06 -13.36 -3.48
C ARG A 4 -0.17 -12.03 -4.14
N THR A 5 -1.30 -11.93 -4.82
CA THR A 5 -1.65 -10.78 -5.68
C THR A 5 -2.88 -10.02 -5.20
N THR A 6 -3.55 -10.48 -4.13
CA THR A 6 -4.77 -9.85 -3.62
C THR A 6 -4.89 -9.97 -2.11
N LEU A 7 -4.99 -11.19 -1.57
CA LEU A 7 -5.10 -11.43 -0.12
C LEU A 7 -4.04 -12.40 0.37
N ILE A 8 -3.65 -12.22 1.62
CA ILE A 8 -2.82 -13.14 2.40
C ILE A 8 -3.41 -13.28 3.80
N GLU A 9 -3.50 -14.50 4.32
CA GLU A 9 -3.98 -14.75 5.68
C GLU A 9 -2.86 -14.48 6.73
N PRO A 10 -3.21 -14.16 7.99
CA PRO A 10 -2.22 -13.94 9.04
C PRO A 10 -1.24 -15.08 9.23
N ASP A 11 -1.72 -16.33 9.22
CA ASP A 11 -0.86 -17.51 9.39
C ASP A 11 0.15 -17.64 8.24
N GLU A 12 -0.29 -17.33 7.02
CA GLU A 12 0.55 -17.39 5.82
C GLU A 12 1.60 -16.27 5.82
N LEU A 13 1.25 -15.06 6.26
CA LEU A 13 2.23 -13.99 6.45
C LEU A 13 3.23 -14.35 7.55
N HIS A 14 2.77 -14.95 8.64
CA HIS A 14 3.62 -15.38 9.75
C HIS A 14 4.66 -16.41 9.31
N GLU A 15 4.27 -17.40 8.49
CA GLU A 15 5.18 -18.42 7.94
C GLU A 15 6.32 -17.83 7.09
N ILE A 16 6.10 -16.65 6.50
CA ILE A 16 7.05 -16.03 5.57
C ILE A 16 7.83 -14.85 6.17
N LEU A 17 7.60 -14.52 7.45
CA LEU A 17 8.34 -13.46 8.13
C LEU A 17 9.86 -13.66 8.04
N GLY A 18 10.57 -12.54 7.83
CA GLY A 18 12.04 -12.52 7.74
C GLY A 18 12.61 -13.04 6.42
N GLN A 19 11.79 -13.43 5.45
CA GLN A 19 12.30 -13.75 4.12
C GLN A 19 12.82 -12.49 3.41
N PRO A 20 13.93 -12.60 2.66
CA PRO A 20 14.60 -11.44 2.08
C PRO A 20 13.75 -10.71 1.03
N GLU A 21 12.81 -11.41 0.38
CA GLU A 21 11.94 -10.83 -0.64
C GLU A 21 10.62 -10.28 -0.07
N LEU A 22 10.36 -10.44 1.24
CA LEU A 22 9.13 -9.94 1.86
C LEU A 22 9.29 -8.49 2.29
N VAL A 23 8.37 -7.64 1.85
CA VAL A 23 8.24 -6.27 2.35
C VAL A 23 6.83 -6.06 2.90
N ILE A 24 6.73 -5.55 4.11
CA ILE A 24 5.44 -5.32 4.78
C ILE A 24 5.22 -3.82 4.89
N LEU A 25 4.06 -3.33 4.45
CA LEU A 25 3.67 -1.93 4.53
C LEU A 25 2.56 -1.75 5.56
N ASP A 26 2.84 -0.95 6.59
CA ASP A 26 1.83 -0.48 7.54
C ASP A 26 1.16 0.78 6.98
N CYS A 27 -0.10 0.65 6.59
CA CYS A 27 -0.91 1.73 6.01
C CYS A 27 -1.97 2.26 6.99
N ARG A 28 -1.83 2.02 8.30
CA ARG A 28 -2.77 2.56 9.29
C ARG A 28 -2.82 4.09 9.17
N PHE A 29 -4.03 4.65 9.13
CA PHE A 29 -4.24 6.09 8.95
C PHE A 29 -5.58 6.52 9.57
N SER A 30 -5.75 7.81 9.83
CA SER A 30 -7.03 8.39 10.23
C SER A 30 -7.25 9.73 9.55
N LEU A 31 -8.41 9.88 8.89
CA LEU A 31 -8.82 11.15 8.28
C LEU A 31 -9.09 12.26 9.32
N GLN A 32 -9.26 11.90 10.59
CA GLN A 32 -9.52 12.86 11.68
C GLN A 32 -8.23 13.28 12.39
N ASN A 33 -7.19 12.44 12.35
CA ASN A 33 -5.88 12.70 12.93
C ASN A 33 -4.81 11.98 12.11
N THR A 34 -4.17 12.69 11.18
CA THR A 34 -3.26 12.11 10.19
C THR A 34 -2.05 11.43 10.84
N GLU A 35 -1.60 11.91 12.00
CA GLU A 35 -0.46 11.33 12.74
C GLU A 35 -0.79 10.04 13.48
N SER A 36 -2.08 9.72 13.71
CA SER A 36 -2.43 8.60 14.57
C SER A 36 -1.90 7.26 14.06
N GLY A 37 -1.82 7.10 12.73
CA GLY A 37 -1.25 5.89 12.12
C GLY A 37 0.24 5.73 12.44
N ARG A 38 0.99 6.83 12.37
CA ARG A 38 2.42 6.85 12.68
C ARG A 38 2.68 6.57 14.16
N ASP A 39 1.85 7.11 15.04
CA ASP A 39 1.92 6.85 16.48
C ASP A 39 1.58 5.39 16.82
N GLN A 40 0.57 4.82 16.14
CA GLN A 40 0.23 3.40 16.26
C GLN A 40 1.40 2.53 15.79
N TYR A 41 2.01 2.84 14.64
CA TYR A 41 3.20 2.16 14.14
C TYR A 41 4.35 2.19 15.15
N LYS A 42 4.70 3.35 15.69
CA LYS A 42 5.75 3.47 16.72
C LYS A 42 5.42 2.69 18.00
N THR A 43 4.15 2.54 18.33
CA THR A 43 3.72 1.80 19.53
C THR A 43 3.84 0.29 19.32
N ALA A 44 3.34 -0.22 18.20
CA ALA A 44 3.39 -1.62 17.83
C ALA A 44 3.06 -1.82 16.34
N HIS A 45 3.83 -2.63 15.63
CA HIS A 45 3.62 -3.00 14.23
C HIS A 45 4.02 -4.46 13.96
N ILE A 46 3.68 -4.97 12.78
CA ILE A 46 4.08 -6.31 12.35
C ILE A 46 5.61 -6.32 12.16
N PRO A 47 6.34 -7.37 12.59
CA PRO A 47 7.79 -7.42 12.48
C PRO A 47 8.32 -7.10 11.08
N GLY A 48 9.27 -6.18 10.99
CA GLY A 48 9.86 -5.73 9.72
C GLY A 48 8.97 -4.84 8.85
N ALA A 49 7.80 -4.40 9.33
CA ALA A 49 6.95 -3.47 8.58
C ALA A 49 7.57 -2.08 8.45
N VAL A 50 7.30 -1.42 7.32
CA VAL A 50 7.64 -0.02 7.05
C VAL A 50 6.35 0.79 6.97
N TYR A 51 6.32 1.94 7.64
CA TYR A 51 5.14 2.80 7.63
C TYR A 51 4.98 3.54 6.30
N ALA A 52 3.81 3.40 5.67
CA ALA A 52 3.43 4.06 4.42
C ALA A 52 2.27 5.04 4.69
N HIS A 53 2.59 6.32 4.82
CA HIS A 53 1.62 7.35 5.16
C HIS A 53 0.72 7.68 3.96
N LEU A 54 -0.60 7.73 4.16
CA LEU A 54 -1.57 7.91 3.07
C LEU A 54 -1.31 9.20 2.26
N GLU A 55 -1.07 10.31 2.94
CA GLU A 55 -1.00 11.63 2.31
C GLU A 55 0.43 12.05 1.93
N GLU A 56 1.45 11.43 2.53
CA GLU A 56 2.86 11.78 2.26
C GLU A 56 3.49 10.81 1.26
N THR A 57 2.96 9.58 1.15
CA THR A 57 3.55 8.50 0.39
C THR A 57 2.62 7.97 -0.69
N LEU A 58 1.37 7.67 -0.32
CA LEU A 58 0.40 7.02 -1.22
C LEU A 58 -0.49 8.02 -2.00
N SER A 59 -0.21 9.31 -1.85
CA SER A 59 -0.92 10.40 -2.51
C SER A 59 0.01 11.58 -2.78
N SER A 60 -0.33 12.40 -3.78
CA SER A 60 0.26 13.73 -3.95
C SER A 60 -0.55 14.82 -3.25
N ALA A 61 0.03 16.02 -3.16
CA ALA A 61 -0.64 17.19 -2.62
C ALA A 61 -1.94 17.52 -3.37
N VAL A 62 -2.97 17.90 -2.61
CA VAL A 62 -4.26 18.29 -3.17
C VAL A 62 -4.15 19.66 -3.84
N ILE A 63 -4.65 19.76 -5.07
CA ILE A 63 -4.78 21.00 -5.82
C ILE A 63 -6.28 21.38 -5.84
N PRO A 64 -6.69 22.43 -5.10
CA PRO A 64 -8.09 22.82 -5.00
C PRO A 64 -8.74 23.07 -6.38
N GLY A 65 -9.89 22.44 -6.61
CA GLY A 65 -10.64 22.57 -7.86
C GLY A 65 -10.05 21.81 -9.06
N VAL A 66 -8.92 21.11 -8.88
CA VAL A 66 -8.28 20.31 -9.94
C VAL A 66 -8.23 18.84 -9.56
N SER A 67 -7.85 18.51 -8.33
CA SER A 67 -7.66 17.13 -7.90
C SER A 67 -8.73 16.64 -6.92
N GLY A 68 -8.87 15.32 -6.81
CA GLY A 68 -9.63 14.66 -5.75
C GLY A 68 -8.94 14.73 -4.38
N ARG A 69 -9.52 14.01 -3.40
CA ARG A 69 -9.06 14.01 -1.99
C ARG A 69 -7.69 13.33 -1.80
N HIS A 70 -7.38 12.31 -2.60
CA HIS A 70 -6.11 11.57 -2.56
C HIS A 70 -5.58 11.38 -3.99
N PRO A 71 -4.98 12.44 -4.59
CA PRO A 71 -4.41 12.39 -5.94
C PRO A 71 -3.37 11.28 -6.06
N LEU A 72 -3.12 10.80 -7.28
CA LEU A 72 -2.06 9.83 -7.51
C LEU A 72 -0.70 10.39 -7.08
N PRO A 73 0.15 9.57 -6.42
CA PRO A 73 1.48 10.01 -6.04
C PRO A 73 2.35 10.27 -7.28
N VAL A 74 3.33 11.16 -7.15
CA VAL A 74 4.33 11.36 -8.18
C VAL A 74 5.17 10.08 -8.28
N VAL A 75 5.24 9.49 -9.46
CA VAL A 75 5.88 8.18 -9.70
C VAL A 75 7.31 8.13 -9.13
N ILE A 76 8.10 9.20 -9.32
CA ILE A 76 9.49 9.24 -8.85
C ILE A 76 9.61 9.27 -7.31
N GLU A 77 8.66 9.92 -6.63
CA GLU A 77 8.65 10.04 -5.17
C GLU A 77 8.26 8.72 -4.52
N ILE A 78 7.21 8.07 -5.04
CA ILE A 78 6.80 6.75 -4.52
C ILE A 78 7.80 5.66 -4.88
N GLU A 79 8.42 5.71 -6.06
CA GLU A 79 9.51 4.79 -6.41
C GLU A 79 10.70 4.94 -5.45
N GLN A 80 11.05 6.17 -5.07
CA GLN A 80 12.09 6.41 -4.07
C GLN A 80 11.70 5.83 -2.71
N PHE A 81 10.48 6.08 -2.23
CA PHE A 81 9.98 5.50 -0.99
C PHE A 81 10.04 3.97 -1.01
N LEU A 82 9.58 3.33 -2.09
CA LEU A 82 9.57 1.87 -2.20
C LEU A 82 10.99 1.30 -2.13
N ARG A 83 11.97 1.93 -2.78
CA ARG A 83 13.37 1.54 -2.62
C ARG A 83 13.88 1.73 -1.20
N GLU A 84 13.53 2.81 -0.52
CA GLU A 84 13.90 3.07 0.87
C GLU A 84 13.24 2.07 1.84
N ALA A 85 12.06 1.57 1.49
CA ALA A 85 11.37 0.49 2.19
C ALA A 85 11.94 -0.92 1.89
N GLY A 86 13.01 -1.01 1.08
CA GLY A 86 13.67 -2.27 0.72
C GLY A 86 13.00 -3.06 -0.40
N VAL A 87 12.07 -2.45 -1.15
CA VAL A 87 11.38 -3.12 -2.26
C VAL A 87 12.33 -3.32 -3.44
N ASN A 88 12.42 -4.57 -3.89
CA ASN A 88 13.04 -4.98 -5.14
C ASN A 88 11.96 -5.31 -6.18
N GLN A 89 12.36 -5.46 -7.44
CA GLN A 89 11.41 -5.75 -8.53
C GLN A 89 10.58 -7.03 -8.31
N GLN A 90 11.14 -8.02 -7.60
CA GLN A 90 10.54 -9.34 -7.38
C GLN A 90 9.97 -9.53 -5.97
N SER A 91 10.02 -8.50 -5.13
CA SER A 91 9.55 -8.58 -3.75
C SER A 91 8.08 -9.00 -3.70
N GLN A 92 7.73 -9.75 -2.66
CA GLN A 92 6.34 -9.91 -2.23
C GLN A 92 6.01 -8.77 -1.27
N ILE A 93 5.10 -7.90 -1.66
CA ILE A 93 4.61 -6.82 -0.79
C ILE A 93 3.33 -7.25 -0.08
N VAL A 94 3.23 -6.99 1.22
CA VAL A 94 2.01 -7.18 2.00
C VAL A 94 1.64 -5.88 2.69
N ALA A 95 0.49 -5.31 2.32
CA ALA A 95 -0.04 -4.11 2.96
C ALA A 95 -1.09 -4.48 4.02
N TYR A 96 -1.12 -3.74 5.13
CA TYR A 96 -2.18 -3.88 6.12
C TYR A 96 -2.59 -2.52 6.69
N ASP A 97 -3.79 -2.46 7.27
CA ASP A 97 -4.24 -1.32 8.07
C ASP A 97 -5.12 -1.79 9.24
N SER A 98 -5.74 -0.85 9.94
CA SER A 98 -6.69 -1.09 11.03
C SER A 98 -8.09 -0.57 10.72
N SER A 99 -8.38 -0.24 9.46
CA SER A 99 -9.59 0.45 9.00
C SER A 99 -10.35 -0.35 7.94
N GLY A 100 -10.41 -1.67 8.10
CA GLY A 100 -11.11 -2.55 7.17
C GLY A 100 -10.51 -2.59 5.77
N SER A 101 -9.17 -2.48 5.67
CA SER A 101 -8.41 -2.46 4.42
C SER A 101 -8.61 -1.21 3.55
N ALA A 102 -9.24 -0.15 4.04
CA ALA A 102 -9.45 1.08 3.26
C ALA A 102 -8.15 1.70 2.72
N PHE A 103 -7.10 1.74 3.54
CA PHE A 103 -5.81 2.35 3.20
C PHE A 103 -4.81 1.33 2.66
N ALA A 104 -4.86 0.09 3.15
CA ALA A 104 -4.08 -1.00 2.60
C ALA A 104 -4.47 -1.30 1.14
N SER A 105 -5.76 -1.22 0.80
CA SER A 105 -6.23 -1.37 -0.59
C SER A 105 -5.75 -0.23 -1.49
N ARG A 106 -5.57 0.98 -0.94
CA ARG A 106 -4.97 2.10 -1.69
C ARG A 106 -3.51 1.78 -2.03
N ALA A 107 -2.72 1.30 -1.07
CA ALA A 107 -1.34 0.86 -1.34
C ALA A 107 -1.30 -0.27 -2.37
N TRP A 108 -2.15 -1.29 -2.22
CA TRP A 108 -2.29 -2.39 -3.18
C TRP A 108 -2.58 -1.89 -4.59
N TRP A 109 -3.57 -1.01 -4.76
CA TRP A 109 -3.93 -0.48 -6.07
C TRP A 109 -2.82 0.38 -6.68
N VAL A 110 -2.18 1.23 -5.87
CA VAL A 110 -1.06 2.07 -6.35
C VAL A 110 0.12 1.20 -6.82
N LEU A 111 0.44 0.12 -6.11
CA LEU A 111 1.50 -0.81 -6.52
C LEU A 111 1.16 -1.53 -7.83
N LYS A 112 -0.09 -1.96 -8.02
CA LYS A 112 -0.57 -2.51 -9.30
C LYS A 112 -0.46 -1.48 -10.43
N TRP A 113 -0.86 -0.24 -10.17
CA TRP A 113 -0.73 0.86 -11.13
C TRP A 113 0.73 1.14 -11.50
N LEU A 114 1.68 0.94 -10.58
CA LEU A 114 3.12 1.03 -10.83
C LEU A 114 3.71 -0.25 -11.47
N GLY A 115 2.88 -1.21 -11.90
CA GLY A 115 3.31 -2.43 -12.58
C GLY A 115 3.79 -3.55 -11.66
N HIS A 116 3.58 -3.44 -10.34
CA HIS A 116 4.00 -4.43 -9.37
C HIS A 116 2.87 -5.41 -9.02
N GLU A 117 2.96 -6.63 -9.54
CA GLU A 117 1.89 -7.63 -9.40
C GLU A 117 1.90 -8.37 -8.05
N SER A 118 3.08 -8.57 -7.46
CA SER A 118 3.31 -9.36 -6.24
C SER A 118 2.93 -8.61 -4.96
N VAL A 119 1.71 -8.08 -4.91
CA VAL A 119 1.19 -7.33 -3.77
C VAL A 119 -0.12 -7.92 -3.25
N ALA A 120 -0.23 -8.09 -1.94
CA ALA A 120 -1.45 -8.55 -1.28
C ALA A 120 -1.80 -7.68 -0.06
N VAL A 121 -3.08 -7.71 0.34
CA VAL A 121 -3.57 -7.11 1.57
C VAL A 121 -3.72 -8.20 2.64
N LEU A 122 -3.27 -7.91 3.86
CA LEU A 122 -3.47 -8.81 5.01
C LEU A 122 -4.96 -8.92 5.34
N ASN A 123 -5.51 -10.12 5.25
CA ASN A 123 -6.92 -10.36 5.51
C ASN A 123 -7.25 -10.09 6.99
N GLY A 124 -8.20 -9.18 7.22
CA GLY A 124 -8.57 -8.70 8.55
C GLY A 124 -7.59 -7.72 9.20
N GLY A 125 -6.52 -7.33 8.50
CA GLY A 125 -5.59 -6.28 8.90
C GLY A 125 -4.89 -6.48 10.26
N TRP A 126 -4.57 -5.36 10.91
CA TRP A 126 -3.92 -5.34 12.23
C TRP A 126 -4.70 -6.15 13.28
N GLN A 127 -6.03 -6.05 13.28
CA GLN A 127 -6.88 -6.74 14.25
C GLN A 127 -6.82 -8.26 14.12
N SER A 128 -6.67 -8.81 12.91
CA SER A 128 -6.54 -10.26 12.73
C SER A 128 -5.18 -10.75 13.21
N TRP A 129 -4.11 -10.00 12.94
CA TRP A 129 -2.77 -10.27 13.47
C TRP A 129 -2.75 -10.31 15.00
N GLU A 130 -3.29 -9.29 15.67
CA GLU A 130 -3.35 -9.23 17.13
C GLU A 130 -4.22 -10.35 17.72
N ARG A 131 -5.35 -10.67 17.07
CA ARG A 131 -6.28 -11.71 17.55
C ARG A 131 -5.66 -13.10 17.57
N VAL A 132 -4.78 -13.40 16.62
CA VAL A 132 -4.03 -14.67 16.58
C VAL A 132 -2.89 -14.68 17.60
N GLY A 133 -2.46 -13.52 18.08
CA GLY A 133 -1.42 -13.38 19.11
C GLY A 133 -0.01 -13.52 18.57
N PHE A 134 0.20 -13.19 17.29
CA PHE A 134 1.53 -13.19 16.70
C PHE A 134 2.42 -12.05 17.25
N THR A 135 3.72 -12.21 17.04
CA THR A 135 4.72 -11.25 17.52
C THR A 135 4.53 -9.88 16.88
N ILE A 136 4.88 -8.84 17.64
CA ILE A 136 4.84 -7.43 17.23
C ILE A 136 6.17 -6.76 17.60
N GLU A 137 6.52 -5.71 16.87
CA GLU A 137 7.71 -4.90 17.10
C GLU A 137 7.32 -3.45 17.38
N ASN A 138 8.19 -2.69 18.03
CA ASN A 138 8.04 -1.25 18.28
C ASN A 138 9.30 -0.47 17.90
N GLU A 139 10.33 -1.15 17.41
CA GLU A 139 11.55 -0.55 16.90
C GLU A 139 11.47 -0.53 15.37
N SER A 140 11.70 0.63 14.77
CA SER A 140 11.75 0.73 13.32
C SER A 140 13.10 0.24 12.81
N MET A 141 13.08 -0.76 11.94
CA MET A 141 14.24 -1.17 11.16
C MET A 141 14.42 -0.22 9.96
N VAL A 142 15.67 0.06 9.59
CA VAL A 142 16.00 0.73 8.31
C VAL A 142 16.40 -0.36 7.33
N PRO A 143 15.57 -0.71 6.33
CA PRO A 143 15.91 -1.71 5.33
C PRO A 143 17.12 -1.29 4.50
N GLU A 144 17.81 -2.26 3.92
CA GLU A 144 18.73 -1.96 2.83
C GLU A 144 17.94 -1.44 1.63
N ARG A 145 18.50 -0.46 0.92
CA ARG A 145 17.82 0.16 -0.22
C ARG A 145 17.63 -0.86 -1.34
N GLY A 146 16.39 -1.07 -1.76
CA GLY A 146 16.03 -1.97 -2.87
C GLY A 146 16.19 -1.35 -4.26
N ASP A 147 15.89 -2.13 -5.29
CA ASP A 147 16.12 -1.79 -6.69
C ASP A 147 14.86 -1.44 -7.51
N PHE A 148 13.68 -1.40 -6.88
CA PHE A 148 12.37 -1.21 -7.52
C PHE A 148 12.36 -0.16 -8.66
N ARG A 149 11.73 -0.50 -9.79
CA ARG A 149 11.47 0.39 -10.93
C ARG A 149 9.98 0.36 -11.27
N ALA A 150 9.36 1.53 -11.30
CA ALA A 150 7.96 1.65 -11.64
C ALA A 150 7.75 1.48 -13.16
N GLU A 151 6.77 0.64 -13.52
CA GLU A 151 6.28 0.46 -14.88
C GLU A 151 4.79 0.83 -14.89
N VAL A 152 4.49 2.09 -15.16
CA VAL A 152 3.12 2.61 -15.04
C VAL A 152 2.17 1.91 -16.01
N VAL A 153 1.11 1.31 -15.48
CA VAL A 153 0.03 0.68 -16.25
C VAL A 153 -1.04 1.73 -16.57
N HIS A 154 -0.99 2.27 -17.79
CA HIS A 154 -1.88 3.36 -18.21
C HIS A 154 -3.37 2.96 -18.27
N ASP A 155 -3.67 1.70 -18.59
CA ASP A 155 -5.04 1.19 -18.73
C ASP A 155 -5.80 1.07 -17.38
N MET A 156 -5.13 1.31 -16.25
CA MET A 156 -5.75 1.37 -14.92
C MET A 156 -6.28 2.76 -14.57
N LEU A 157 -6.02 3.77 -15.39
CA LEU A 157 -6.50 5.13 -15.22
C LEU A 157 -7.66 5.42 -16.16
N VAL A 158 -8.66 6.10 -15.64
CA VAL A 158 -9.75 6.69 -16.43
C VAL A 158 -9.75 8.17 -16.12
N ASP A 159 -9.56 9.01 -17.13
CA ASP A 159 -9.60 10.47 -16.99
C ASP A 159 -11.07 10.95 -16.99
N LEU A 160 -11.32 12.13 -16.44
CA LEU A 160 -12.62 12.81 -16.53
C LEU A 160 -13.09 12.95 -17.99
N ALA A 161 -12.16 13.20 -18.91
CA ALA A 161 -12.46 13.26 -20.35
C ALA A 161 -12.99 11.92 -20.90
N ASP A 162 -12.54 10.78 -20.36
CA ASP A 162 -13.01 9.46 -20.76
C ASP A 162 -14.43 9.20 -20.23
N ILE A 163 -14.76 9.71 -19.03
CA ILE A 163 -16.09 9.56 -18.43
C ILE A 163 -17.16 10.32 -19.23
N ASP A 164 -16.86 11.54 -19.69
CA ASP A 164 -17.78 12.34 -20.49
C ASP A 164 -18.12 11.66 -21.83
N SER A 165 -17.18 10.90 -22.40
CA SER A 165 -17.40 10.15 -23.64
C SER A 165 -18.36 8.95 -23.46
N VAL A 166 -18.29 8.26 -22.31
CA VAL A 166 -19.17 7.13 -21.99
C VAL A 166 -20.57 7.60 -21.57
N ALA A 167 -20.69 8.74 -20.90
CA ALA A 167 -21.98 9.33 -20.54
C ALA A 167 -22.76 9.85 -21.77
N ALA A 168 -22.06 10.27 -22.82
CA ALA A 168 -22.65 10.73 -24.08
C ALA A 168 -23.17 9.58 -24.98
N ASP A 169 -22.71 8.33 -24.77
CA ASP A 169 -23.11 7.13 -25.52
C ASP A 169 -24.34 6.41 -24.92
N SER A 170 -25.19 7.14 -24.19
CA SER A 170 -26.38 6.62 -23.50
C SER A 170 -27.58 6.25 -24.41
N ASP A 171 -27.32 5.84 -25.65
CA ASP A 171 -28.31 5.29 -26.60
C ASP A 171 -28.17 3.77 -26.82
N THR A 172 -27.46 3.05 -25.95
CA THR A 172 -27.38 1.58 -26.01
C THR A 172 -27.62 0.90 -24.66
N LEU A 173 -28.90 0.83 -24.26
CA LEU A 173 -29.44 -0.23 -23.39
C LEU A 173 -30.83 -0.64 -23.90
#